data_AF-A0A953BH88-F1
#
_entry.id   AF-A0A953BH88-F1
#
_cell.length_a   1.000
_cell.length_b   1.000
_cell.length_c   1.000
_cell.angle_alpha   90.00
_cell.angle_beta   90.00
_cell.angle_gamma   90.00
#
_symmetry.space_group_name_H-M   'P 1'
#
loop_
_entity.id
_entity.type
_entity.pdbx_description
1 polymer ?
#
loop_
_entity_poly.entity_id
_entity_poly.type
_entity_poly.pdbx_seq_one_letter_code
_entity_poly.pdbx_strand_id
1 'polypeptide(L)'
;MRVRDRVGLNLPPLLLRLTIGAIVLWMGLGKILETYEVQPTEAAILANMGAIKPSPSPSAPPSNSPPAAPSPATTPAATPAHPPTTPDKPSGGSAAATPFIHLASQATQTRYSALDFPNPVRVRKLYTIALAIHAAANPGSTPSGTTRSPLWPASLGNGEWPMYLAWTCAIGESLAGVGLIIGLLTRWWALLIAGRFLVALWVSHIGPATQSADALFGFLPNHATFDYEKWRPLVHQTVLAVTALALLFLGPGRASLDHAVFAKPRPDDDDDE
;
A
#
# COMPACT_ATOMS: atom_id res chain seq x y z
N MET A 1 26.19 35.04 -23.15
CA MET A 1 25.23 34.83 -22.04
C MET A 1 25.87 35.24 -20.72
N ARG A 2 25.28 36.19 -19.99
CA ARG A 2 25.84 36.72 -18.73
C ARG A 2 25.83 35.62 -17.66
N VAL A 3 26.76 35.67 -16.71
CA VAL A 3 26.84 34.70 -15.59
C VAL A 3 25.50 34.62 -14.84
N ARG A 4 24.83 35.76 -14.66
CA ARG A 4 23.51 35.87 -14.02
C ARG A 4 22.45 35.04 -14.74
N ASP A 5 22.40 35.09 -16.07
CA ASP A 5 21.42 34.33 -16.86
C ASP A 5 21.69 32.81 -16.73
N ARG A 6 22.98 32.41 -16.68
CA ARG A 6 23.34 31.01 -16.46
C ARG A 6 22.92 30.53 -15.07
N VAL A 7 23.15 31.31 -14.03
CA VAL A 7 22.72 30.94 -12.67
C VAL A 7 21.20 30.87 -12.59
N GLY A 8 20.50 31.86 -13.15
CA GLY A 8 19.04 31.93 -13.15
C GLY A 8 18.37 30.74 -13.84
N LEU A 9 18.96 30.20 -14.91
CA LEU A 9 18.40 29.03 -15.61
C LEU A 9 18.72 27.68 -14.97
N ASN A 10 19.80 27.60 -14.18
CA ASN A 10 20.27 26.33 -13.61
C ASN A 10 19.86 26.13 -12.15
N LEU A 11 19.64 27.21 -11.40
CA LEU A 11 19.30 27.14 -9.99
C LEU A 11 17.89 26.56 -9.74
N PRO A 12 16.82 26.96 -10.48
CA PRO A 12 15.48 26.41 -10.25
C PRO A 12 15.38 24.87 -10.38
N PRO A 13 15.85 24.22 -11.48
CA PRO A 13 15.75 22.75 -11.57
C PRO A 13 16.59 22.05 -10.50
N LEU A 14 17.72 22.64 -10.08
CA LEU A 14 18.54 22.09 -9.00
C LEU A 14 17.80 22.12 -7.66
N LEU A 15 17.24 23.26 -7.28
CA LEU A 15 16.47 23.39 -6.04
C LEU A 15 15.25 22.45 -6.06
N LEU A 16 14.53 22.41 -7.18
CA LEU A 16 13.36 21.54 -7.34
C LEU A 16 13.72 20.07 -7.14
N ARG A 17 14.83 19.62 -7.74
CA ARG A 17 15.36 18.25 -7.57
C ARG A 17 15.70 17.96 -6.11
N LEU A 18 16.46 18.84 -5.46
CA LEU A 18 16.89 18.62 -4.08
C LEU A 18 15.69 18.58 -3.14
N THR A 19 14.72 19.47 -3.31
CA THR A 19 13.51 19.51 -2.49
C THR A 19 12.65 18.26 -2.69
N ILE A 20 12.27 17.92 -3.92
CA ILE A 20 11.44 16.72 -4.18
C ILE A 20 12.21 15.45 -3.80
N GLY A 21 13.49 15.36 -4.18
CA GLY A 21 14.34 14.21 -3.89
C GLY A 21 14.48 13.96 -2.39
N ALA A 22 14.68 15.01 -1.59
CA ALA A 22 14.74 14.91 -0.13
C ALA A 22 13.40 14.48 0.47
N ILE A 23 12.27 15.05 0.01
CA ILE A 23 10.92 14.68 0.47
C ILE A 23 10.65 13.21 0.17
N VAL A 24 10.88 12.77 -1.07
CA VAL A 24 10.59 11.39 -1.49
C VAL A 24 11.53 10.39 -0.80
N LEU A 25 12.81 10.74 -0.63
CA LEU A 25 13.76 9.92 0.12
C LEU A 25 13.32 9.76 1.58
N TRP A 26 12.93 10.86 2.22
CA TRP A 26 12.40 10.83 3.58
C TRP A 26 11.14 9.96 3.69
N MET A 27 10.20 10.10 2.74
CA MET A 27 8.99 9.28 2.69
C MET A 27 9.27 7.79 2.50
N GLY A 28 10.27 7.44 1.69
CA GLY A 28 10.70 6.06 1.47
C GLY A 28 11.36 5.46 2.70
N LEU A 29 12.32 6.18 3.28
CA LEU A 29 13.03 5.77 4.51
C LEU A 29 12.08 5.64 5.70
N GLY A 30 11.15 6.59 5.87
CA GLY A 30 10.15 6.55 6.95
C GLY A 30 9.29 5.28 6.90
N LYS A 31 8.95 4.75 5.71
CA LYS A 31 8.21 3.48 5.61
C LYS A 31 9.01 2.28 6.10
N ILE A 32 10.32 2.28 5.86
CA ILE A 32 11.21 1.17 6.19
C ILE A 32 11.60 1.20 7.67
N LEU A 33 11.87 2.40 8.20
CA LEU A 33 12.44 2.61 9.53
C LEU A 33 11.38 2.79 10.62
N GLU A 34 10.23 3.41 10.32
CA GLU A 34 9.20 3.62 11.33
C GLU A 34 8.39 2.34 11.58
N THR A 35 7.98 2.16 12.83
CA THR A 35 7.09 1.08 13.25
C THR A 35 5.83 1.67 13.89
N TYR A 36 4.74 0.93 13.86
CA TYR A 36 3.48 1.29 14.50
C TYR A 36 2.77 0.03 15.00
N GLU A 37 1.82 0.20 15.91
CA GLU A 37 1.04 -0.90 16.47
C GLU A 37 -0.21 -1.13 15.61
N VAL A 38 -0.38 -2.36 15.13
CA VAL A 38 -1.58 -2.81 14.41
C VAL A 38 -2.51 -3.58 15.34
N GLN A 39 -3.80 -3.48 15.06
CA GLN A 39 -4.82 -4.21 15.81
C GLN A 39 -4.77 -5.72 15.50
N PRO A 40 -5.30 -6.58 16.40
CA PRO A 40 -5.33 -8.03 16.20
C PRO A 40 -5.88 -8.50 14.84
N THR A 41 -6.91 -7.81 14.33
CA THR A 41 -7.52 -8.10 13.03
C THR A 41 -6.57 -7.82 11.87
N GLU A 42 -5.88 -6.69 11.89
CA GLU A 42 -4.87 -6.31 10.90
C GLU A 42 -3.61 -7.19 11.00
N ALA A 43 -3.21 -7.55 12.23
CA ALA A 43 -2.12 -8.49 12.47
C ALA A 43 -2.43 -9.85 11.84
N ALA A 44 -3.65 -10.37 11.99
CA ALA A 44 -4.08 -11.61 11.33
C ALA A 44 -4.03 -11.50 9.81
N ILE A 45 -4.46 -10.37 9.24
CA ILE A 45 -4.35 -10.11 7.80
C ILE A 45 -2.89 -10.12 7.35
N LEU A 46 -2.00 -9.42 8.05
CA LEU A 46 -0.56 -9.41 7.76
C LEU A 46 0.10 -10.77 7.91
N ALA A 47 -0.35 -11.57 8.88
CA ALA A 47 0.14 -12.94 9.07
C ALA A 47 -0.30 -13.85 7.92
N ASN A 48 -1.54 -13.70 7.44
CA ASN A 48 -2.04 -14.40 6.26
C ASN A 48 -1.34 -13.97 4.96
N MET A 49 -0.71 -12.79 4.94
CA MET A 49 0.17 -12.33 3.84
C MET A 49 1.62 -12.79 4.01
N GLY A 50 1.96 -13.50 5.09
CA GLY A 50 3.33 -13.92 5.40
C GLY A 50 4.25 -12.82 5.96
N ALA A 51 3.70 -11.64 6.29
CA ALA A 51 4.50 -10.50 6.75
C ALA A 51 4.94 -10.63 8.22
N ILE A 52 4.12 -11.27 9.06
CA ILE A 52 4.42 -11.52 10.48
C ILE A 52 4.09 -12.96 10.86
N LYS A 53 4.75 -13.46 11.91
CA LYS A 53 4.40 -14.74 12.53
C LYS A 53 3.76 -14.45 13.89
N PRO A 54 2.71 -15.18 14.31
CA PRO A 54 2.22 -15.09 15.66
C PRO A 54 3.39 -15.32 16.63
N SER A 55 3.57 -14.40 17.57
CA SER A 55 4.44 -14.69 18.69
C SER A 55 3.80 -15.84 19.46
N PRO A 56 4.54 -16.91 19.81
CA PRO A 56 3.97 -17.98 20.62
C PRO A 56 3.40 -17.31 21.87
N SER A 57 2.07 -17.41 22.01
CA SER A 57 1.39 -16.86 23.17
C SER A 57 2.14 -17.36 24.40
N PRO A 58 2.60 -16.49 25.32
CA PRO A 58 3.36 -16.93 26.48
C PRO A 58 2.56 -18.04 27.11
N SER A 59 3.07 -19.27 27.08
CA SER A 59 2.40 -20.41 27.68
C SER A 59 2.01 -19.96 29.07
N ALA A 60 0.70 -19.88 29.34
CA ALA A 60 0.21 -19.39 30.61
C ALA A 60 1.03 -20.09 31.69
N PRO A 61 1.64 -19.34 32.64
CA PRO A 61 2.43 -19.97 33.68
C PRO A 61 1.60 -21.12 34.26
N PRO A 62 2.19 -22.31 34.45
CA PRO A 62 1.46 -23.49 34.87
C PRO A 62 0.58 -23.06 36.03
N SER A 63 -0.73 -23.16 35.82
CA SER A 63 -1.70 -22.70 36.80
C SER A 63 -1.51 -23.57 38.04
N ASN A 64 -0.74 -23.09 39.02
CA ASN A 64 -0.62 -23.68 40.36
C ASN A 64 -1.91 -23.45 41.15
N SER A 65 -3.06 -23.47 40.47
CA SER A 65 -4.35 -23.52 41.13
C SER A 65 -4.43 -24.88 41.83
N PRO A 66 -4.60 -24.92 43.16
CA PRO A 66 -4.82 -26.16 43.89
C PRO A 66 -5.95 -26.96 43.25
N PRO A 67 -5.92 -28.31 43.30
CA PRO A 67 -6.96 -29.16 42.74
C PRO A 67 -8.33 -28.65 43.17
N ALA A 68 -9.14 -28.22 42.21
CA ALA A 68 -10.47 -27.71 42.48
C ALA A 68 -11.24 -28.78 43.27
N ALA A 69 -11.72 -28.40 44.45
CA ALA A 69 -12.61 -29.24 45.25
C ALA A 69 -13.80 -29.68 44.37
N PRO A 70 -14.28 -30.93 44.51
CA PRO A 70 -15.34 -31.48 43.66
C PRO A 70 -16.57 -30.58 43.71
N SER A 71 -16.89 -29.93 42.59
CA SER A 71 -18.14 -29.19 42.45
C SER A 71 -19.32 -30.17 42.40
N PRO A 72 -20.42 -29.87 43.11
CA PRO A 72 -21.61 -30.71 43.13
C PRO A 72 -22.22 -30.86 41.72
N ALA A 73 -22.67 -32.09 41.42
CA ALA A 73 -23.35 -32.45 40.20
C ALA A 73 -24.51 -31.51 39.90
N THR A 74 -24.40 -30.72 38.81
CA THR A 74 -25.49 -29.90 38.31
C THR A 74 -26.31 -30.72 37.31
N THR A 75 -27.61 -30.77 37.57
CA THR A 75 -28.68 -31.49 36.86
C THR A 75 -28.71 -31.19 35.35
N PRO A 76 -29.06 -32.15 34.47
CA PRO A 76 -29.16 -31.94 33.03
C PRO A 76 -30.37 -31.05 32.68
N ALA A 77 -30.12 -29.89 32.07
CA ALA A 77 -31.14 -29.07 31.44
C ALA A 77 -31.33 -29.48 29.96
N ALA A 78 -32.60 -29.53 29.56
CA ALA A 78 -33.13 -30.16 28.36
C ALA A 78 -32.59 -29.61 27.02
N THR A 79 -32.32 -30.54 26.12
CA THR A 79 -32.02 -30.36 24.69
C THR A 79 -33.24 -29.80 23.93
N PRO A 80 -33.14 -28.64 23.25
CA PRO A 80 -34.15 -28.21 22.28
C PRO A 80 -34.03 -29.02 20.98
N ALA A 81 -35.15 -29.57 20.52
CA ALA A 81 -35.25 -30.35 19.29
C ALA A 81 -35.02 -29.48 18.04
N HIS A 82 -34.16 -29.95 17.13
CA HIS A 82 -34.02 -29.44 15.77
C HIS A 82 -35.14 -29.99 14.86
N PRO A 83 -35.75 -29.16 14.00
CA PRO A 83 -36.67 -29.63 12.96
C PRO A 83 -35.92 -30.39 11.84
N PRO A 84 -36.58 -31.37 11.19
CA PRO A 84 -35.97 -32.24 10.19
C PRO A 84 -35.71 -31.52 8.86
N THR A 85 -34.50 -31.69 8.34
CA THR A 85 -34.05 -31.28 7.01
C THR A 85 -34.68 -32.17 5.93
N THR A 86 -35.25 -31.56 4.90
CA THR A 86 -35.85 -32.22 3.73
C THR A 86 -34.79 -32.92 2.86
N PRO A 87 -35.05 -34.15 2.34
CA PRO A 87 -34.15 -34.85 1.44
C PRO A 87 -34.27 -34.43 -0.04
N ASP A 88 -33.10 -34.36 -0.68
CA ASP A 88 -32.75 -34.72 -2.07
C ASP A 88 -33.42 -34.10 -3.30
N LYS A 89 -32.55 -33.63 -4.22
CA LYS A 89 -32.66 -33.96 -5.64
C LYS A 89 -31.25 -34.11 -6.27
N PRO A 90 -30.80 -35.31 -6.66
CA PRO A 90 -29.57 -35.49 -7.40
C PRO A 90 -29.83 -35.20 -8.89
N SER A 91 -29.32 -34.08 -9.38
CA SER A 91 -29.31 -33.76 -10.81
C SER A 91 -28.10 -34.42 -11.46
N GLY A 92 -28.31 -35.58 -12.06
CA GLY A 92 -27.33 -36.28 -12.89
C GLY A 92 -27.03 -35.50 -14.17
N GLY A 93 -25.81 -34.97 -14.26
CA GLY A 93 -25.22 -34.43 -15.48
C GLY A 93 -23.79 -34.95 -15.59
N SER A 94 -23.63 -36.13 -16.18
CA SER A 94 -22.33 -36.71 -16.51
C SER A 94 -21.72 -35.91 -17.67
N ALA A 95 -20.86 -34.95 -17.35
CA ALA A 95 -20.03 -34.25 -18.31
C ALA A 95 -18.61 -34.85 -18.28
N ALA A 96 -18.10 -35.17 -19.46
CA ALA A 96 -16.82 -35.82 -19.70
C ALA A 96 -15.67 -35.12 -18.96
N ALA A 97 -14.99 -35.88 -18.10
CA ALA A 97 -13.85 -35.42 -17.32
C ALA A 97 -12.62 -35.20 -18.23
N THR A 98 -12.30 -33.95 -18.53
CA THR A 98 -10.96 -33.58 -18.98
C THR A 98 -9.97 -33.81 -17.83
N PRO A 99 -8.85 -34.51 -18.06
CA PRO A 99 -7.83 -34.72 -17.04
C PRO A 99 -7.10 -33.39 -16.77
N PHE A 100 -7.56 -32.65 -15.77
CA PHE A 100 -6.78 -31.54 -15.23
C PHE A 100 -5.68 -32.10 -14.33
N ILE A 101 -4.44 -31.86 -14.73
CA ILE A 101 -3.25 -32.15 -13.95
C ILE A 101 -3.29 -31.29 -12.67
N HIS A 102 -3.71 -31.90 -11.56
CA HIS A 102 -3.70 -31.30 -10.22
C HIS A 102 -2.29 -31.42 -9.61
N LEU A 103 -1.27 -30.79 -10.22
CA LEU A 103 0.09 -30.72 -9.67
C LEU A 103 0.27 -29.46 -8.83
N ALA A 104 -0.29 -29.47 -7.63
CA ALA A 104 0.27 -28.82 -6.44
C ALA A 104 -0.55 -29.27 -5.24
N SER A 105 0.10 -30.00 -4.33
CA SER A 105 -0.40 -30.17 -2.97
C SER A 105 -0.72 -28.77 -2.43
N GLN A 106 -2.00 -28.49 -2.20
CA GLN A 106 -2.41 -27.33 -1.42
C GLN A 106 -1.91 -27.60 0.00
N ALA A 107 -0.65 -27.20 0.27
CA ALA A 107 -0.16 -27.11 1.63
C ALA A 107 -1.24 -26.34 2.41
N THR A 108 -1.78 -26.97 3.45
CA THR A 108 -2.82 -26.38 4.30
C THR A 108 -2.29 -25.04 4.79
N GLN A 109 -2.69 -23.95 4.12
CA GLN A 109 -2.25 -22.62 4.52
C GLN A 109 -2.91 -22.35 5.85
N THR A 110 -2.10 -22.33 6.91
CA THR A 110 -2.53 -21.94 8.24
C THR A 110 -3.18 -20.56 8.14
N ARG A 111 -4.50 -20.49 8.29
CA ARG A 111 -5.23 -19.22 8.33
C ARG A 111 -5.19 -18.71 9.75
N TYR A 112 -4.60 -17.53 9.92
CA TYR A 112 -4.58 -16.80 11.17
C TYR A 112 -5.84 -15.94 11.31
N SER A 113 -6.30 -15.84 12.56
CA SER A 113 -7.45 -15.07 13.01
C SER A 113 -7.02 -14.01 14.04
N ALA A 114 -7.91 -13.08 14.37
CA ALA A 114 -7.63 -12.08 15.41
C ALA A 114 -7.35 -12.69 16.80
N LEU A 115 -7.87 -13.89 17.08
CA LEU A 115 -7.64 -14.60 18.35
C LEU A 115 -6.19 -15.05 18.52
N ASP A 116 -5.47 -15.24 17.41
CA ASP A 116 -4.06 -15.62 17.40
C ASP A 116 -3.13 -14.44 17.78
N PHE A 117 -3.69 -13.23 17.88
CA PHE A 117 -2.99 -11.99 18.21
C PHE A 117 -3.66 -11.28 19.39
N PRO A 118 -3.52 -11.76 20.64
CA PRO A 118 -4.23 -11.21 21.78
C PRO A 118 -3.82 -9.77 22.15
N ASN A 119 -2.65 -9.33 21.69
CA ASN A 119 -2.12 -7.99 21.94
C ASN A 119 -1.80 -7.29 20.59
N PRO A 120 -1.86 -5.94 20.54
CA PRO A 120 -1.37 -5.18 19.40
C PRO A 120 0.06 -5.56 19.01
N VAL A 121 0.34 -5.65 17.72
CA VAL A 121 1.65 -6.07 17.20
C VAL A 121 2.36 -4.88 16.61
N ARG A 122 3.61 -4.65 17.00
CA ARG A 122 4.46 -3.63 16.35
C ARG A 122 4.97 -4.14 15.02
N VAL A 123 4.63 -3.42 13.96
CA VAL A 123 5.03 -3.75 12.60
C VAL A 123 5.59 -2.53 11.88
N ARG A 124 6.31 -2.73 10.78
CA ARG A 124 6.87 -1.63 9.98
C ARG A 124 5.75 -0.83 9.32
N LYS A 125 5.92 0.49 9.26
CA LYS A 125 4.95 1.41 8.62
C LYS A 125 4.72 1.09 7.15
N LEU A 126 5.71 0.49 6.48
CA LEU A 126 5.57 -0.14 5.16
C LEU A 126 4.27 -0.94 4.99
N TYR A 127 3.89 -1.73 5.98
CA TYR A 127 2.75 -2.64 5.89
C TYR A 127 1.40 -1.94 5.91
N THR A 128 1.34 -0.64 6.22
CA THR A 128 0.13 0.17 5.98
C THR A 128 -0.29 0.14 4.51
N ILE A 129 0.67 0.06 3.57
CA ILE A 129 0.38 -0.03 2.14
C ILE A 129 -0.23 -1.39 1.80
N ALA A 130 0.33 -2.48 2.35
CA ALA A 130 -0.19 -3.82 2.15
C ALA A 130 -1.63 -3.96 2.68
N LEU A 131 -1.89 -3.41 3.88
CA LEU A 131 -3.23 -3.36 4.45
C LEU A 131 -4.18 -2.51 3.61
N ALA A 132 -3.73 -1.36 3.09
CA ALA A 132 -4.55 -0.50 2.23
C ALA A 132 -4.93 -1.22 0.91
N ILE A 133 -4.00 -1.93 0.29
CA ILE A 133 -4.25 -2.73 -0.93
C ILE A 133 -5.26 -3.83 -0.63
N HIS A 134 -5.09 -4.57 0.47
CA HIS A 134 -6.03 -5.61 0.88
C HIS A 134 -7.43 -5.07 1.18
N ALA A 135 -7.53 -3.95 1.90
CA ALA A 135 -8.81 -3.30 2.19
C ALA A 135 -9.51 -2.80 0.92
N ALA A 136 -8.75 -2.29 -0.06
CA ALA A 136 -9.29 -1.83 -1.31
C ALA A 136 -9.74 -2.98 -2.24
N ALA A 137 -9.10 -4.15 -2.14
CA ALA A 137 -9.49 -5.36 -2.87
C ALA A 137 -10.62 -6.16 -2.21
N ASN A 138 -10.74 -6.08 -0.88
CA ASN A 138 -11.75 -6.78 -0.08
C ASN A 138 -12.57 -5.77 0.74
N PRO A 139 -13.33 -4.89 0.08
CA PRO A 139 -14.04 -3.85 0.79
C PRO A 139 -15.19 -4.45 1.60
N GLY A 140 -15.34 -4.02 2.86
CA GLY A 140 -16.42 -4.47 3.72
C GLY A 140 -17.81 -3.98 3.26
N SER A 141 -18.84 -4.42 3.98
CA SER A 141 -20.19 -3.90 3.81
C SER A 141 -20.34 -2.53 4.47
N THR A 142 -21.15 -1.67 3.87
CA THR A 142 -21.61 -0.41 4.47
C THR A 142 -22.54 -0.67 5.66
N PRO A 143 -22.84 0.35 6.51
CA PRO A 143 -23.82 0.22 7.59
C PRO A 143 -25.22 -0.19 7.12
N SER A 144 -25.58 0.10 5.87
CA SER A 144 -26.82 -0.35 5.23
C SER A 144 -26.77 -1.80 4.72
N GLY A 145 -25.66 -2.52 4.95
CA GLY A 145 -25.45 -3.89 4.49
C GLY A 145 -25.05 -4.02 3.03
N THR A 146 -24.97 -2.91 2.28
CA THR A 146 -24.57 -2.95 0.86
C THR A 146 -23.07 -3.23 0.74
N THR A 147 -22.71 -4.26 -0.01
CA THR A 147 -21.32 -4.61 -0.34
C THR A 147 -20.72 -3.53 -1.24
N ARG A 148 -19.57 -2.98 -0.85
CA ARG A 148 -18.83 -2.03 -1.67
C ARG A 148 -18.15 -2.75 -2.83
N SER A 149 -18.02 -2.10 -3.98
CA SER A 149 -17.30 -2.66 -5.14
C SER A 149 -15.79 -2.66 -4.87
N PRO A 150 -15.06 -3.76 -5.16
CA PRO A 150 -13.61 -3.78 -5.01
C PRO A 150 -12.92 -2.84 -6.00
N LEU A 151 -11.93 -2.07 -5.53
CA LEU A 151 -11.11 -1.17 -6.38
C LEU A 151 -9.97 -1.91 -7.08
N TRP A 152 -9.52 -3.01 -6.47
CA TRP A 152 -8.44 -3.83 -6.98
C TRP A 152 -8.93 -5.25 -7.21
N PRO A 153 -8.38 -5.96 -8.19
CA PRO A 153 -8.67 -7.38 -8.36
C PRO A 153 -8.27 -8.15 -7.11
N ALA A 154 -9.08 -9.14 -6.72
CA ALA A 154 -8.86 -9.95 -5.53
C ALA A 154 -7.47 -10.63 -5.51
N SER A 155 -6.87 -10.90 -6.69
CA SER A 155 -5.53 -11.48 -6.79
C SER A 155 -4.43 -10.58 -6.22
N LEU A 156 -4.59 -9.25 -6.28
CA LEU A 156 -3.63 -8.29 -5.74
C LEU A 156 -3.87 -7.99 -4.26
N GLY A 157 -5.06 -8.28 -3.75
CA GLY A 157 -5.42 -8.11 -2.34
C GLY A 157 -5.04 -9.27 -1.44
N ASN A 158 -4.86 -10.47 -1.99
CA ASN A 158 -4.68 -11.72 -1.24
C ASN A 158 -3.28 -12.31 -1.42
N GLY A 159 -2.83 -13.10 -0.44
CA GLY A 159 -1.51 -13.73 -0.44
C GLY A 159 -0.37 -12.73 -0.24
N GLU A 160 0.77 -12.98 -0.88
CA GLU A 160 1.99 -12.17 -0.68
C GLU A 160 2.07 -10.92 -1.59
N TRP A 161 1.17 -10.79 -2.58
CA TRP A 161 1.18 -9.68 -3.54
C TRP A 161 1.15 -8.27 -2.92
N PRO A 162 0.28 -7.97 -1.94
CA PRO A 162 0.29 -6.66 -1.26
C PRO A 162 1.65 -6.33 -0.63
N MET A 163 2.36 -7.35 -0.13
CA MET A 163 3.66 -7.18 0.51
C MET A 163 4.73 -6.83 -0.51
N TYR A 164 4.76 -7.51 -1.67
CA TYR A 164 5.67 -7.17 -2.76
C TYR A 164 5.45 -5.75 -3.26
N LEU A 165 4.19 -5.36 -3.48
CA LEU A 165 3.84 -4.01 -3.90
C LEU A 165 4.25 -2.95 -2.87
N ALA A 166 4.05 -3.21 -1.57
CA ALA A 166 4.49 -2.32 -0.51
C ALA A 166 6.01 -2.13 -0.54
N TRP A 167 6.79 -3.21 -0.64
CA TRP A 167 8.26 -3.15 -0.74
C TRP A 167 8.74 -2.44 -2.00
N THR A 168 8.17 -2.76 -3.17
CA THR A 168 8.49 -2.08 -4.43
C THR A 168 8.23 -0.58 -4.32
N CYS A 169 7.14 -0.18 -3.66
CA CYS A 169 6.82 1.22 -3.39
C CYS A 169 7.91 1.87 -2.53
N ALA A 170 8.24 1.32 -1.36
CA ALA A 170 9.22 1.93 -0.46
C ALA A 170 10.66 1.96 -1.02
N ILE A 171 11.09 0.90 -1.70
CA ILE A 171 12.40 0.85 -2.38
C ILE A 171 12.42 1.82 -3.54
N GLY A 172 11.39 1.81 -4.39
CA GLY A 172 11.29 2.70 -5.55
C GLY A 172 11.32 4.16 -5.15
N GLU A 173 10.65 4.54 -4.06
CA GLU A 173 10.72 5.88 -3.50
C GLU A 173 12.12 6.25 -3.03
N SER A 174 12.75 5.37 -2.25
CA SER A 174 14.09 5.63 -1.71
C SER A 174 15.10 5.82 -2.84
N LEU A 175 15.06 4.95 -3.86
CA LEU A 175 15.92 5.06 -5.03
C LEU A 175 15.62 6.29 -5.88
N ALA A 176 14.34 6.65 -6.07
CA ALA A 176 13.97 7.84 -6.81
C ALA A 176 14.43 9.13 -6.12
N GLY A 177 14.32 9.18 -4.78
CA GLY A 177 14.81 10.30 -3.99
C GLY A 177 16.32 10.49 -4.13
N VAL A 178 17.09 9.41 -3.98
CA VAL A 178 18.55 9.43 -4.19
C VAL A 178 18.90 9.81 -5.64
N GLY A 179 18.24 9.20 -6.62
CA GLY A 179 18.45 9.48 -8.04
C GLY A 179 18.22 10.94 -8.41
N LEU A 180 17.17 11.56 -7.87
CA LEU A 180 16.89 12.99 -8.08
C LEU A 180 17.91 13.91 -7.41
N ILE A 181 18.35 13.59 -6.19
CA ILE A 181 19.37 14.37 -5.48
C ILE A 181 20.66 14.38 -6.30
N ILE A 182 21.13 13.21 -6.73
CA ILE A 182 22.32 13.06 -7.58
C ILE A 182 22.11 13.71 -8.96
N GLY A 183 20.88 13.69 -9.47
CA GLY A 183 20.56 14.18 -10.81
C GLY A 183 20.93 13.19 -11.91
N LEU A 184 20.76 11.90 -11.63
CA LEU A 184 20.90 10.80 -12.60
C LEU A 184 19.50 10.33 -13.02
N LEU A 185 19.25 10.23 -14.31
CA LEU A 185 17.98 9.92 -14.95
C LEU A 185 16.81 10.76 -14.40
N THR A 186 17.02 12.06 -14.23
CA THR A 186 16.09 12.98 -13.55
C THR A 186 14.67 12.91 -14.14
N ARG A 187 14.56 12.88 -15.47
CA ARG A 187 13.26 12.78 -16.15
C ARG A 187 12.55 11.48 -15.81
N TRP A 188 13.28 10.37 -15.82
CA TRP A 188 12.71 9.06 -15.49
C TRP A 188 12.22 9.00 -14.05
N TRP A 189 13.04 9.44 -13.09
CA TRP A 189 12.62 9.47 -11.68
C TRP A 189 11.48 10.44 -11.41
N ALA A 190 11.48 11.61 -12.05
CA ALA A 190 10.38 12.56 -11.95
C ALA A 190 9.06 11.96 -12.47
N LEU A 191 9.09 11.21 -13.58
CA LEU A 191 7.92 10.50 -14.10
C LEU A 191 7.42 9.42 -13.12
N LEU A 192 8.32 8.61 -12.58
CA LEU A 192 7.97 7.58 -11.60
C LEU A 192 7.37 8.18 -10.32
N ILE A 193 7.92 9.29 -9.83
CA ILE A 193 7.41 10.00 -8.65
C ILE A 193 6.02 10.58 -8.93
N ALA A 194 5.83 11.22 -10.10
CA ALA A 194 4.52 11.73 -10.51
C ALA A 194 3.48 10.60 -10.56
N GLY A 195 3.80 9.48 -11.23
CA GLY A 195 2.94 8.30 -11.28
C GLY A 195 2.61 7.75 -9.89
N ARG A 196 3.60 7.67 -9.00
CA ARG A 196 3.41 7.23 -7.60
C ARG A 196 2.45 8.13 -6.83
N PHE A 197 2.54 9.46 -6.97
CA PHE A 197 1.61 10.37 -6.30
C PHE A 197 0.20 10.31 -6.90
N LEU A 198 0.07 10.08 -8.20
CA LEU A 198 -1.23 9.85 -8.84
C LEU A 198 -1.89 8.55 -8.36
N VAL A 199 -1.12 7.47 -8.24
CA VAL A 199 -1.62 6.20 -7.67
C VAL A 199 -2.00 6.38 -6.20
N ALA A 200 -1.21 7.11 -5.41
CA ALA A 200 -1.57 7.42 -4.03
C ALA A 200 -2.88 8.23 -3.94
N LEU A 201 -3.06 9.22 -4.81
CA LEU A 201 -4.26 10.04 -4.88
C LEU A 201 -5.48 9.19 -5.27
N TRP A 202 -5.30 8.27 -6.21
CA TRP A 202 -6.32 7.29 -6.57
C TRP A 202 -6.69 6.40 -5.38
N VAL A 203 -5.73 5.78 -4.72
CA VAL A 203 -5.98 4.82 -3.63
C VAL A 203 -6.52 5.49 -2.37
N SER A 204 -6.06 6.70 -2.04
CA SER A 204 -6.40 7.37 -0.78
C SER A 204 -7.64 8.24 -0.85
N HIS A 205 -7.96 8.82 -2.01
CA HIS A 205 -9.03 9.82 -2.12
C HIS A 205 -10.05 9.48 -3.18
N ILE A 206 -9.64 9.31 -4.44
CA ILE A 206 -10.60 9.12 -5.53
C ILE A 206 -11.32 7.78 -5.43
N GLY A 207 -10.57 6.68 -5.29
CA GLY A 207 -11.11 5.34 -5.18
C GLY A 207 -12.13 5.21 -4.04
N PRO A 208 -11.77 5.56 -2.80
CA PRO A 208 -12.71 5.51 -1.68
C PRO A 208 -13.96 6.38 -1.89
N ALA A 209 -13.83 7.57 -2.49
CA ALA A 209 -14.97 8.42 -2.82
C ALA A 209 -15.88 7.77 -3.87
N THR A 210 -15.31 7.17 -4.91
CA THR A 210 -16.08 6.43 -5.93
C THR A 210 -16.80 5.21 -5.34
N GLN A 211 -16.19 4.51 -4.38
CA GLN A 211 -16.79 3.36 -3.70
C GLN A 211 -17.93 3.75 -2.74
N SER A 212 -17.87 4.94 -2.13
CA SER A 212 -18.88 5.37 -1.15
C SER A 212 -20.15 5.94 -1.79
N ALA A 213 -20.17 6.14 -3.11
CA ALA A 213 -21.21 6.87 -3.85
C ALA A 213 -21.44 8.32 -3.35
N ASP A 214 -20.52 8.85 -2.55
CA ASP A 214 -20.54 10.22 -2.01
C ASP A 214 -19.44 11.06 -2.65
N ALA A 215 -19.35 10.96 -3.98
CA ALA A 215 -18.31 11.63 -4.76
C ALA A 215 -18.84 12.91 -5.43
N LEU A 216 -18.23 14.05 -5.10
CA LEU A 216 -18.41 15.30 -5.83
C LEU A 216 -17.82 15.14 -7.25
N PHE A 217 -18.58 15.50 -8.27
CA PHE A 217 -18.21 15.32 -9.69
C PHE A 217 -17.88 13.86 -10.09
N GLY A 218 -18.30 12.88 -9.29
CA GLY A 218 -18.08 11.47 -9.56
C GLY A 218 -16.70 10.92 -9.19
N PHE A 219 -15.77 11.73 -8.68
CA PHE A 219 -14.44 11.24 -8.26
C PHE A 219 -13.80 11.97 -7.07
N LEU A 220 -14.25 13.17 -6.69
CA LEU A 220 -13.71 13.87 -5.52
C LEU A 220 -14.49 13.51 -4.26
N PRO A 221 -13.85 13.44 -3.08
CA PRO A 221 -14.58 13.27 -1.83
C PRO A 221 -15.50 14.46 -1.57
N ASN A 222 -16.72 14.21 -1.09
CA ASN A 222 -17.69 15.24 -0.73
C ASN A 222 -17.35 15.87 0.64
N HIS A 223 -16.31 16.71 0.64
CA HIS A 223 -15.96 17.54 1.79
C HIS A 223 -16.50 18.96 1.62
N ALA A 224 -16.77 19.66 2.72
CA ALA A 224 -17.13 21.07 2.66
C ALA A 224 -16.01 21.87 1.94
N THR A 225 -16.39 22.77 1.04
CA THR A 225 -15.48 23.44 0.08
C THR A 225 -14.30 24.15 0.72
N PHE A 226 -14.46 24.64 1.96
CA PHE A 226 -13.44 25.40 2.69
C PHE A 226 -12.89 24.66 3.92
N ASP A 227 -13.13 23.34 4.03
CA ASP A 227 -12.58 22.52 5.13
C ASP A 227 -11.14 22.07 4.80
N TYR A 228 -10.18 22.97 5.07
CA TYR A 228 -8.78 22.77 4.72
C TYR A 228 -8.20 21.47 5.29
N GLU A 229 -8.55 21.06 6.50
CA GLU A 229 -7.97 19.86 7.13
C GLU A 229 -8.32 18.58 6.36
N LYS A 230 -9.52 18.50 5.78
CA LYS A 230 -9.92 17.35 4.94
C LYS A 230 -9.33 17.41 3.54
N TRP A 231 -9.20 18.60 2.96
CA TRP A 231 -8.60 18.79 1.63
C TRP A 231 -7.08 18.70 1.63
N ARG A 232 -6.41 18.96 2.77
CA ARG A 232 -4.95 19.07 2.89
C ARG A 232 -4.20 17.87 2.30
N PRO A 233 -4.53 16.60 2.61
CA PRO A 233 -3.80 15.47 2.04
C PRO A 233 -3.90 15.39 0.51
N LEU A 234 -5.10 15.62 -0.05
CA LEU A 234 -5.35 15.61 -1.49
C LEU A 234 -4.57 16.74 -2.18
N VAL A 235 -4.62 17.95 -1.61
CA VAL A 235 -3.88 19.12 -2.13
C VAL A 235 -2.38 18.86 -2.09
N HIS A 236 -1.84 18.34 -0.97
CA HIS A 236 -0.42 18.01 -0.86
C HIS A 236 0.02 16.98 -1.89
N GLN A 237 -0.72 15.88 -2.08
CA GLN A 237 -0.40 14.86 -3.08
C GLN A 237 -0.47 15.44 -4.51
N THR A 238 -1.46 16.28 -4.79
CA THR A 238 -1.60 16.95 -6.09
C THR A 238 -0.43 17.88 -6.37
N VAL A 239 -0.05 18.72 -5.40
CA VAL A 239 1.10 19.62 -5.51
C VAL A 239 2.38 18.83 -5.76
N LEU A 240 2.62 17.74 -5.02
CA LEU A 240 3.80 16.89 -5.24
C LEU A 240 3.82 16.24 -6.62
N ALA A 241 2.67 15.74 -7.10
CA ALA A 241 2.55 15.18 -8.45
C ALA A 241 2.85 16.23 -9.54
N VAL A 242 2.23 17.41 -9.45
CA VAL A 242 2.44 18.51 -10.40
C VAL A 242 3.87 19.04 -10.35
N THR A 243 4.48 19.11 -9.17
CA THR A 243 5.87 19.54 -9.00
C THR A 243 6.83 18.53 -9.63
N ALA A 244 6.57 17.23 -9.48
CA ALA A 244 7.33 16.19 -10.17
C ALA A 244 7.16 16.26 -11.70
N LEU A 245 5.95 16.53 -12.20
CA LEU A 245 5.73 16.78 -13.64
C LEU A 245 6.45 18.03 -14.14
N ALA A 246 6.46 19.12 -13.36
CA ALA A 246 7.22 20.31 -13.69
C ALA A 246 8.72 19.97 -13.83
N LEU A 247 9.27 19.15 -12.93
CA LEU A 247 10.65 18.69 -13.02
C LEU A 247 10.89 17.79 -14.24
N LEU A 248 9.95 16.91 -14.59
CA LEU A 248 10.02 16.07 -15.79
C LEU A 248 10.18 16.92 -17.07
N PHE A 249 9.44 18.03 -17.18
CA PHE A 249 9.49 18.92 -18.35
C PHE A 249 10.69 19.86 -18.32
N LEU A 250 11.03 20.42 -17.17
CA LEU A 250 12.18 21.31 -16.98
C LEU A 250 13.52 20.57 -17.21
N GLY A 251 13.56 19.28 -16.87
CA GLY A 251 14.72 18.43 -17.05
C GLY A 251 15.77 18.57 -15.94
N PRO A 252 16.96 17.98 -16.14
CA PRO A 252 17.93 17.78 -15.07
C PRO A 252 18.73 19.02 -14.67
N GLY A 253 18.76 20.06 -15.53
CA GLY A 253 19.64 21.23 -15.38
C GLY A 253 21.12 20.92 -15.67
N ARG A 254 21.99 21.93 -15.77
CA ARG A 254 23.42 21.71 -16.10
C ARG A 254 24.24 21.12 -14.94
N ALA A 255 23.79 21.34 -13.71
CA ALA A 255 24.41 20.76 -12.50
C ALA A 255 23.89 19.34 -12.21
N SER A 256 23.75 18.51 -13.24
CA SER A 256 23.25 17.14 -13.13
C SER A 256 24.27 16.16 -13.65
N LEU A 257 24.24 14.95 -13.09
CA LEU A 257 25.02 13.84 -13.64
C LEU A 257 24.51 13.45 -15.04
N ASP A 258 23.21 13.64 -15.31
CA ASP A 258 22.64 13.53 -16.65
C ASP A 258 23.35 14.41 -17.68
N HIS A 259 23.63 15.66 -17.33
CA HIS A 259 24.37 16.54 -18.22
C HIS A 259 25.84 16.11 -18.33
N ALA A 260 26.46 15.64 -17.24
CA ALA A 260 27.85 15.17 -17.30
C ALA A 260 28.02 13.92 -18.19
N VAL A 261 27.04 13.02 -18.20
CA VAL A 261 27.08 11.75 -18.94
C VAL A 261 26.58 11.89 -20.37
N PHE A 262 25.53 12.68 -20.61
CA PHE A 262 24.83 12.73 -21.90
C PHE A 262 25.03 14.04 -22.68
N ALA A 263 25.69 15.06 -22.12
CA ALA A 263 26.00 16.26 -22.91
C ALA A 263 27.04 15.92 -23.97
N LYS A 264 26.67 16.12 -25.24
CA LYS A 264 27.63 16.05 -26.35
C LYS A 264 28.69 17.15 -26.14
N PRO A 265 29.99 16.84 -26.25
CA PRO A 265 31.02 17.87 -26.34
C PRO A 265 30.63 18.86 -27.43
N ARG A 266 30.71 20.16 -27.14
CA ARG A 266 30.64 21.13 -28.24
C ARG A 266 31.87 20.88 -29.10
N PRO A 267 31.74 20.79 -30.43
CA PRO A 267 32.92 20.91 -31.27
C PRO A 267 33.58 22.22 -30.84
N ASP A 268 34.84 22.14 -30.42
CA ASP A 268 35.60 23.32 -30.05
C ASP A 268 35.56 24.24 -31.27
N ASP A 269 35.09 25.48 -31.10
CA ASP A 269 35.13 26.53 -32.12
C ASP A 269 36.60 26.97 -32.29
N ASP A 270 37.48 26.01 -32.62
CA ASP A 270 38.92 26.19 -32.84
C ASP A 270 39.20 26.72 -34.28
N ASP A 271 38.17 27.11 -35.03
CA ASP A 271 38.28 27.53 -36.44
C ASP A 271 38.30 29.06 -36.65
N ASP A 272 38.46 29.87 -35.60
CA ASP A 272 38.62 31.33 -35.72
C ASP A 272 40.08 31.77 -35.40
N GLU A 273 41.04 31.38 -36.25
CA GLU A 273 42.33 32.07 -36.45
C GLU A 273 42.44 32.66 -37.86
#